data_AF-A0A8T7H953-F1
#
_entry.id   AF-A0A8T7H953-F1
#
_cell.length_a   1.000
_cell.length_b   1.000
_cell.length_c   1.000
_cell.angle_alpha   90.00
_cell.angle_beta   90.00
_cell.angle_gamma   90.00
#
_symmetry.space_group_name_H-M   'P 1'
#
loop_
_entity.id
_entity.type
_entity.pdbx_description
1 polymer ?
#
loop_
_entity_poly.entity_id
_entity_poly.type
_entity_poly.pdbx_seq_one_letter_code
_entity_poly.pdbx_strand_id
1 'polypeptide(L)'
;MDVEEISRRQVAAGTPDDEIVRLLSRDILTIKRNRITPAYAEAFAKAVLLEVKNSTGLSGDLFTFEPSGSSMGEFGVGSRGAGDFFAHRQLARIIGRTSATVGVDEM
;
A
#
# COMPACT_ATOMS: atom_id res chain seq x y z
N MET A 1 7.25 -1.75 0.83
CA MET A 1 7.26 -0.78 -0.29
C MET A 1 6.27 -1.30 -1.31
N ASP A 2 5.35 -0.44 -1.73
CA ASP A 2 4.31 -0.74 -2.72
C ASP A 2 4.77 -0.35 -4.13
N VAL A 3 3.88 -0.50 -5.11
CA VAL A 3 4.20 -0.28 -6.53
C VAL A 3 4.28 1.21 -6.86
N GLU A 4 3.54 2.04 -6.14
CA GLU A 4 3.50 3.50 -6.25
C GLU A 4 4.84 4.11 -5.79
N GLU A 5 5.35 3.71 -4.63
CA GLU A 5 6.63 4.21 -4.11
C GLU A 5 7.82 3.76 -4.98
N ILE A 6 7.80 2.52 -5.50
CA ILE A 6 8.81 2.07 -6.48
C ILE A 6 8.78 2.98 -7.72
N SER A 7 7.59 3.24 -8.23
CA SER A 7 7.39 4.08 -9.42
C SER A 7 7.86 5.52 -9.19
N ARG A 8 7.51 6.13 -8.05
CA ARG A 8 7.95 7.49 -7.69
C ARG A 8 9.47 7.61 -7.66
N ARG A 9 10.16 6.63 -7.07
CA ARG A 9 11.63 6.61 -7.01
C ARG A 9 12.26 6.51 -8.39
N GLN A 10 11.71 5.69 -9.27
CA GLN A 10 12.24 5.54 -10.64
C GLN A 10 11.99 6.79 -11.49
N VAL A 11 10.81 7.39 -11.38
CA VAL A 11 10.51 8.68 -12.02
C VAL A 11 11.48 9.76 -11.52
N ALA A 12 11.71 9.84 -10.21
CA ALA A 12 12.66 10.79 -9.62
C ALA A 12 14.11 10.53 -10.05
N ALA A 13 14.47 9.28 -10.34
CA ALA A 13 15.78 8.89 -10.88
C ALA A 13 15.93 9.17 -12.38
N GLY A 14 14.87 9.62 -13.06
CA GLY A 14 14.89 9.87 -14.52
C GLY A 14 14.85 8.60 -15.36
N THR A 15 14.43 7.46 -14.79
CA THR A 15 14.30 6.20 -15.52
C THR A 15 13.22 6.32 -16.60
N PRO A 16 13.47 5.86 -17.84
CA PRO A 16 12.47 5.88 -18.91
C PRO A 16 11.18 5.11 -18.55
N ASP A 17 10.02 5.65 -18.95
CA ASP A 17 8.70 5.07 -18.64
C ASP A 17 8.60 3.56 -19.00
N ASP A 18 9.17 3.16 -20.13
CA ASP A 18 9.14 1.77 -20.60
C ASP A 18 10.00 0.83 -19.74
N GLU A 19 11.12 1.33 -19.19
CA GLU A 19 11.93 0.60 -18.21
C GLU A 19 11.18 0.43 -16.88
N ILE A 20 10.47 1.47 -16.42
CA ILE A 20 9.65 1.41 -15.21
C ILE A 20 8.52 0.39 -15.39
N VAL A 21 7.81 0.43 -16.52
CA VAL A 21 6.74 -0.52 -16.82
C VAL A 21 7.27 -1.95 -16.87
N ARG A 22 8.44 -2.19 -17.48
CA ARG A 22 9.07 -3.52 -17.49
C ARG A 22 9.43 -4.00 -16.08
N LEU A 23 10.03 -3.12 -15.27
CA LEU A 23 10.39 -3.41 -13.88
C LEU A 23 9.16 -3.83 -13.07
N LEU A 24 8.12 -3.00 -13.06
CA LEU A 24 6.89 -3.27 -12.31
C LEU A 24 6.22 -4.56 -12.80
N SER A 25 6.06 -4.72 -14.12
CA SER A 25 5.40 -5.89 -14.71
C SER A 25 6.08 -7.19 -14.28
N ARG A 26 7.42 -7.21 -14.26
CA ARG A 26 8.22 -8.34 -13.77
C ARG A 26 7.90 -8.62 -12.31
N ASP A 27 7.98 -7.61 -11.45
CA ASP A 27 7.80 -7.78 -10.01
C ASP A 27 6.36 -8.21 -9.67
N ILE A 28 5.37 -7.65 -10.37
CA ILE A 28 3.96 -8.04 -10.29
C ILE A 28 3.78 -9.52 -10.65
N LEU A 29 4.38 -9.96 -11.76
CA LEU A 29 4.32 -11.37 -12.18
C LEU A 29 5.06 -12.29 -11.20
N THR A 30 6.17 -11.85 -10.60
CA THR A 30 6.86 -12.62 -9.56
C THR A 30 5.94 -12.89 -8.36
N ILE A 31 5.15 -11.90 -7.95
CA ILE A 31 4.26 -12.01 -6.79
C ILE A 31 2.98 -12.77 -7.14
N LYS A 32 2.33 -12.41 -8.24
CA LYS A 32 1.01 -12.94 -8.63
C LYS A 32 1.09 -14.25 -9.39
N ARG A 33 2.24 -14.56 -9.97
CA ARG A 33 2.52 -15.80 -10.71
C ARG A 33 1.46 -16.01 -11.81
N ASN A 34 0.92 -17.22 -11.89
CA ASN A 34 -0.08 -17.63 -12.87
C ASN A 34 -1.51 -17.13 -12.57
N ARG A 35 -1.72 -16.29 -11.55
CA ARG A 35 -3.06 -15.74 -11.23
C ARG A 35 -3.49 -14.61 -12.17
N ILE A 36 -2.55 -14.05 -12.93
CA ILE A 36 -2.80 -12.98 -13.88
C ILE A 36 -1.99 -13.22 -15.15
N THR A 37 -2.38 -12.55 -16.24
CA THR A 37 -1.65 -12.61 -17.50
C THR A 37 -0.54 -11.55 -17.56
N PRO A 38 0.50 -11.75 -18.40
CA PRO A 38 1.50 -10.72 -18.66
C PRO A 38 0.90 -9.41 -19.16
N ALA A 39 -0.10 -9.49 -20.05
CA ALA A 39 -0.81 -8.32 -20.57
C ALA A 39 -1.52 -7.52 -19.46
N TYR A 40 -2.12 -8.23 -18.50
CA TYR A 40 -2.72 -7.57 -17.33
C TYR A 40 -1.66 -6.91 -16.45
N ALA A 41 -0.54 -7.58 -16.20
CA ALA A 41 0.56 -7.02 -15.40
C ALA A 41 1.12 -5.74 -16.03
N GLU A 42 1.28 -5.72 -17.36
CA GLU A 42 1.73 -4.54 -18.10
C GLU A 42 0.71 -3.40 -18.05
N ALA A 43 -0.58 -3.70 -18.26
CA ALA A 43 -1.64 -2.71 -18.15
C ALA A 43 -1.72 -2.09 -16.74
N PHE A 44 -1.58 -2.92 -15.71
CA PHE A 44 -1.55 -2.47 -14.32
C PHE A 44 -0.31 -1.60 -14.03
N ALA A 45 0.88 -2.01 -14.48
CA ALA A 45 2.10 -1.22 -14.35
C ALA A 45 1.98 0.16 -15.04
N LYS A 46 1.38 0.23 -16.23
CA LYS A 46 1.12 1.49 -16.94
C LYS A 46 0.15 2.38 -16.17
N ALA A 47 -0.91 1.80 -15.58
CA ALA A 47 -1.87 2.54 -14.77
C ALA A 47 -1.22 3.17 -13.52
N VAL A 48 -0.40 2.39 -12.80
CA VAL A 48 0.37 2.89 -11.64
C VAL A 48 1.31 4.02 -12.04
N LEU A 49 2.07 3.86 -13.13
CA LEU A 49 2.97 4.90 -13.61
C LEU A 49 2.21 6.19 -13.99
N LEU A 50 1.06 6.06 -14.67
CA LEU A 50 0.21 7.19 -15.01
C LEU A 50 -0.30 7.92 -13.77
N GLU A 51 -0.79 7.19 -12.76
CA GLU A 51 -1.23 7.76 -11.49
C GLU A 51 -0.09 8.51 -10.79
N VAL A 52 1.10 7.91 -10.75
CA VAL A 52 2.28 8.55 -10.15
C VAL A 52 2.65 9.82 -10.89
N LYS A 53 2.66 9.83 -12.22
CA LYS A 53 2.96 11.04 -13.01
C LYS A 53 1.92 12.13 -12.80
N ASN A 54 0.65 11.77 -12.64
CA ASN A 54 -0.45 12.72 -12.41
C ASN A 54 -0.47 13.28 -10.98
N SER A 55 0.01 12.51 -10.00
CA SER A 55 0.00 12.89 -8.58
C SER A 55 1.33 13.48 -8.09
N THR A 56 2.42 13.30 -8.82
CA THR A 56 3.73 13.82 -8.43
C THR A 56 3.78 15.34 -8.56
N GLY A 57 4.25 16.01 -7.51
CA GLY A 57 4.34 17.47 -7.46
C GLY A 57 3.03 18.18 -7.13
N LEU A 58 1.94 17.44 -6.89
CA LEU A 58 0.74 18.01 -6.30
C LEU A 58 1.04 18.46 -4.87
N SER A 59 0.45 19.58 -4.47
CA SER A 59 0.60 20.18 -3.14
C SER A 59 -0.75 20.64 -2.62
N GLY A 60 -0.90 20.67 -1.30
CA GLY A 60 -2.16 20.95 -0.62
C GLY A 60 -2.35 20.02 0.57
N ASP A 61 -3.26 20.38 1.46
CA ASP A 61 -3.62 19.61 2.65
C ASP A 61 -3.97 18.14 2.31
N LEU A 62 -4.73 17.92 1.23
CA LEU A 62 -5.13 16.59 0.75
C LEU A 62 -4.00 15.72 0.20
N PHE A 63 -2.85 16.31 -0.12
CA PHE A 63 -1.69 15.61 -0.70
C PHE A 63 -0.55 15.45 0.31
N THR A 64 -0.79 15.81 1.57
CA THR A 64 0.18 15.70 2.67
C THR A 64 -0.36 14.80 3.76
N PHE A 65 0.55 14.19 4.51
CA PHE A 65 0.22 13.40 5.70
C PHE A 65 1.30 13.63 6.76
N GLU A 66 0.93 13.49 8.03
CA GLU A 66 1.90 13.51 9.12
C GLU A 66 2.65 12.17 9.16
N PRO A 67 3.97 12.12 8.94
CA PRO A 67 4.70 10.87 8.96
C PRO A 67 4.71 10.25 10.36
N SER A 68 4.27 9.00 10.48
CA SER A 68 4.27 8.28 11.77
C SER A 68 5.67 7.94 12.30
N GLY A 69 6.71 8.10 11.47
CA GLY A 69 8.08 7.69 11.76
C GLY A 69 8.28 6.17 11.86
N SER A 70 7.23 5.36 11.59
CA SER A 70 7.28 3.90 11.65
C SER A 70 7.00 3.30 10.29
N SER A 71 7.86 2.40 9.82
CA SER A 71 7.62 1.61 8.62
C SER A 71 6.55 0.54 8.87
N MET A 72 5.94 0.03 7.79
CA MET A 72 5.03 -1.11 7.86
C MET A 72 5.67 -2.35 8.53
N GLY A 73 6.99 -2.54 8.39
CA GLY A 73 7.70 -3.61 9.08
C GLY A 73 7.76 -3.42 10.60
N GLU A 74 8.00 -2.19 11.05
CA GLU A 74 8.07 -1.81 12.46
C GLU A 74 6.70 -1.75 13.12
N PHE A 75 5.67 -1.34 12.37
CA PHE A 75 4.29 -1.36 12.82
C PHE A 75 3.76 -2.79 13.04
N GLY A 76 4.49 -3.80 12.58
CA GLY A 76 4.11 -5.20 12.76
C GLY A 76 2.90 -5.59 11.91
N VAL A 77 2.64 -4.92 10.79
CA VAL A 77 1.67 -5.38 9.77
C VAL A 77 2.21 -6.58 8.98
N GLY A 78 2.80 -7.52 9.71
CA GLY A 78 2.88 -8.92 9.41
C GLY A 78 1.88 -9.65 10.29
N SER A 79 0.60 -9.43 9.98
CA SER A 79 -0.65 -10.09 10.42
C SER A 79 -0.66 -11.60 10.62
N ARG A 80 0.36 -12.25 11.20
CA ARG A 80 0.43 -13.73 11.33
C ARG A 80 1.03 -14.22 12.64
N GLY A 81 1.35 -13.31 13.57
CA GLY A 81 1.95 -13.63 14.86
C GLY A 81 0.97 -13.60 16.02
N ALA A 82 1.31 -14.26 17.13
CA ALA A 82 0.49 -14.31 18.34
C ALA A 82 0.15 -12.91 18.92
N GLY A 83 1.00 -11.90 18.68
CA GLY A 83 0.80 -10.53 19.14
C GLY A 83 -0.42 -9.85 18.54
N ASP A 84 -0.76 -10.15 17.28
CA ASP A 84 -1.91 -9.56 16.61
C ASP A 84 -3.22 -10.24 16.99
N PHE A 85 -3.20 -11.57 17.13
CA PHE A 85 -4.31 -12.28 17.76
C PHE A 85 -4.53 -11.80 19.19
N PHE A 86 -3.46 -11.47 19.93
CA PHE A 86 -3.57 -10.88 21.25
C PHE A 86 -4.20 -9.48 21.19
N ALA A 87 -3.72 -8.59 20.32
CA ALA A 87 -4.27 -7.25 20.14
C ALA A 87 -5.75 -7.30 19.77
N HIS A 88 -6.13 -8.10 18.76
CA HIS A 88 -7.52 -8.31 18.38
C HIS A 88 -8.38 -8.87 19.53
N ARG A 89 -7.85 -9.81 20.33
CA ARG A 89 -8.54 -10.32 21.53
C ARG A 89 -8.69 -9.25 22.61
N GLN A 90 -7.69 -8.39 22.83
CA GLN A 90 -7.78 -7.32 23.81
C GLN A 90 -8.78 -6.26 23.38
N LEU A 91 -8.80 -5.88 22.10
CA LEU A 91 -9.80 -4.97 21.55
C LEU A 91 -11.22 -5.53 21.78
N ALA A 92 -11.46 -6.79 21.43
CA ALA A 92 -12.75 -7.45 21.66
C ALA A 92 -13.11 -7.52 23.16
N ARG A 93 -12.14 -7.77 24.04
CA ARG A 93 -12.37 -7.83 25.50
C ARG A 93 -12.69 -6.46 26.10
N ILE A 94 -12.03 -5.40 25.64
CA ILE A 94 -12.25 -4.03 26.10
C ILE A 94 -13.64 -3.59 25.64
N ILE A 95 -13.94 -3.70 24.34
CA ILE A 95 -15.23 -3.33 23.76
C ILE A 95 -16.36 -4.16 24.37
N GLY A 96 -16.18 -5.47 24.52
CA GLY A 96 -17.22 -6.36 25.08
C GLY A 96 -17.50 -6.16 26.58
N ARG A 97 -16.74 -5.31 27.27
CA ARG A 97 -16.97 -4.94 28.69
C ARG A 97 -17.44 -3.50 28.87
N THR A 98 -17.45 -2.71 27.80
CA THR A 98 -17.95 -1.33 27.85
C THR A 98 -19.37 -1.29 27.30
N SER A 99 -20.17 -0.33 27.77
CA SER A 99 -21.45 0.02 27.13
C SER A 99 -21.24 0.94 25.92
N ALA A 100 -20.00 1.06 25.44
CA ALA A 100 -19.64 1.95 24.35
C ALA A 100 -20.10 1.30 23.05
N THR A 101 -21.07 1.93 22.40
CA THR A 101 -21.47 1.54 21.06
C THR A 101 -20.35 1.97 20.10
N VAL A 102 -19.82 1.00 19.37
CA VAL A 102 -18.74 1.20 18.41
C VAL A 102 -19.11 0.48 17.11
N GLY A 103 -19.47 1.26 16.10
CA GLY A 103 -19.81 0.80 14.76
C GLY A 103 -19.55 1.91 13.73
N VAL A 104 -19.37 1.52 12.47
CA VAL A 104 -19.23 2.48 11.36
C VAL A 104 -20.46 3.34 11.14
N ASP A 105 -21.63 2.90 11.65
CA ASP A 105 -22.89 3.63 11.61
C ASP A 105 -23.07 4.59 12.81
N GLU A 106 -22.08 4.65 13.71
CA GLU A 106 -22.14 5.41 14.98
C GLU A 106 -21.06 6.50 15.08
N MET A 107 -20.35 6.76 13.97
CA MET A 107 -19.35 7.82 13.79
C MET A 107 -19.86 8.88 12.82
#